data_AF-A0A1H9ZP43-F1
#
_entry.id   AF-A0A1H9ZP43-F1
#
_cell.length_a   1.000
_cell.length_b   1.000
_cell.length_c   1.000
_cell.angle_alpha   90.00
_cell.angle_beta   90.00
_cell.angle_gamma   90.00
#
_symmetry.space_group_name_H-M   'P 1'
#
loop_
_entity.id
_entity.type
_entity.pdbx_description
1 polymer ?
#
loop_
_entity_poly.entity_id
_entity_poly.type
_entity_poly.pdbx_seq_one_letter_code
_entity_poly.pdbx_strand_id
1 'polypeptide(L)' 'LSPRKLDILLKACKSVKAKRLFFWLAKRQAYSWFDKLNVENYDLGSGKRVIVKGGTLDKEYLITVPEHIAVGTKG' A
#
# COMPACT_ATOMS: atom_id res chain seq x y z
N LEU A 1 -10.39 -7.56 10.46
CA LEU A 1 -9.50 -7.08 11.55
C LEU A 1 -9.92 -5.66 11.92
N SER A 2 -9.94 -5.28 13.20
CA SER A 2 -10.32 -3.91 13.57
C SER A 2 -9.23 -2.89 13.18
N PRO A 3 -9.57 -1.62 12.92
CA PRO A 3 -8.58 -0.58 12.60
C PRO A 3 -7.46 -0.48 13.64
N ARG A 4 -7.82 -0.59 14.94
CA ARG A 4 -6.85 -0.55 16.04
C ARG A 4 -5.82 -1.69 15.98
N LYS A 5 -6.26 -2.91 15.65
CA LYS A 5 -5.34 -4.04 15.50
C LYS A 5 -4.47 -3.89 14.26
N LEU A 6 -5.03 -3.39 13.16
CA LEU A 6 -4.26 -3.08 11.94
C LEU A 6 -3.17 -2.05 12.21
N ASP A 7 -3.48 -0.97 12.92
CA ASP A 7 -2.51 0.08 13.27
C ASP A 7 -1.30 -0.49 14.04
N ILE A 8 -1.54 -1.31 15.07
CA ILE A 8 -0.49 -1.96 15.85
C ILE A 8 0.39 -2.84 14.96
N LEU A 9 -0.23 -3.68 14.12
CA LEU A 9 0.50 -4.60 13.24
C LEU A 9 1.31 -3.86 12.17
N LEU A 10 0.73 -2.79 11.59
CA LEU A 10 1.40 -1.99 10.56
C LEU A 10 2.58 -1.21 11.15
N LYS A 11 2.46 -0.66 12.37
CA LYS A 11 3.58 -0.02 13.07
C LYS A 11 4.69 -0.99 13.44
N ALA A 12 4.35 -2.21 13.84
CA ALA A 12 5.33 -3.25 14.14
C ALA A 12 5.98 -3.88 12.87
N CYS A 13 5.33 -3.74 11.71
CA CYS A 13 5.82 -4.33 10.46
C CYS A 13 7.07 -3.61 9.94
N LYS A 14 8.19 -4.33 9.95
CA LYS A 14 9.50 -3.85 9.45
C LYS A 14 9.62 -3.87 7.93
N SER A 15 8.73 -4.59 7.24
CA SER A 15 8.77 -4.70 5.78
C SER A 15 8.04 -3.54 5.11
N VAL A 16 8.81 -2.56 4.63
CA VAL A 16 8.29 -1.46 3.80
C VAL A 16 7.52 -1.98 2.57
N LYS A 17 8.01 -3.04 1.94
CA LYS A 17 7.37 -3.66 0.77
C LYS A 17 5.98 -4.17 1.10
N ALA A 18 5.82 -4.86 2.24
CA ALA A 18 4.54 -5.39 2.68
C ALA A 18 3.55 -4.28 3.06
N LYS A 19 4.02 -3.24 3.79
CA LYS A 19 3.18 -2.09 4.15
C LYS A 19 2.62 -1.39 2.91
N ARG A 20 3.47 -1.09 1.92
CA ARG A 20 3.04 -0.46 0.66
C ARG A 20 2.05 -1.33 -0.11
N LEU A 21 2.30 -2.63 -0.23
CA LEU A 21 1.36 -3.55 -0.88
C LEU A 21 0.01 -3.60 -0.16
N PHE A 22 0.02 -3.61 1.18
CA PHE A 22 -1.18 -3.58 1.99
C PHE A 22 -2.01 -2.32 1.72
N PHE A 23 -1.40 -1.13 1.83
CA PHE A 23 -2.12 0.13 1.59
C PHE A 23 -2.64 0.23 0.16
N TRP A 24 -1.84 -0.19 -0.82
CA TRP A 24 -2.25 -0.22 -2.23
C TRP A 24 -3.47 -1.13 -2.45
N LEU A 25 -3.51 -2.34 -1.87
CA LEU A 25 -4.69 -3.20 -1.93
C LEU A 25 -5.88 -2.59 -1.19
N ALA A 26 -5.65 -2.09 0.02
CA ALA A 26 -6.72 -1.59 0.88
C ALA A 26 -7.42 -0.35 0.31
N LYS A 27 -6.65 0.56 -0.32
CA LYS A 27 -7.18 1.73 -1.03
C LYS A 27 -8.09 1.33 -2.19
N ARG A 28 -7.65 0.35 -2.99
CA ARG A 28 -8.39 -0.12 -4.17
C ARG A 28 -9.70 -0.83 -3.84
N GLN A 29 -9.72 -1.57 -2.75
CA GLN A 29 -10.94 -2.25 -2.28
C GLN A 29 -11.89 -1.31 -1.54
N ALA A 30 -11.52 -0.02 -1.38
CA ALA A 30 -12.34 1.01 -0.73
C ALA A 30 -12.93 0.57 0.62
N TYR A 31 -12.12 -0.10 1.45
CA TYR A 31 -12.59 -0.58 2.74
C TYR A 31 -13.01 0.59 3.64
N SER A 32 -14.19 0.51 4.25
CA SER A 32 -14.74 1.56 5.14
C SER A 32 -13.90 1.90 6.37
N TRP A 33 -12.93 1.05 6.72
CA TRP A 33 -11.98 1.31 7.80
C TRP A 33 -10.68 1.96 7.32
N PHE A 34 -10.43 2.02 6.02
CA PHE A 34 -9.18 2.53 5.46
C PHE A 34 -8.94 3.98 5.87
N ASP A 35 -9.98 4.82 5.80
CA ASP A 35 -9.93 6.24 6.18
C ASP A 35 -9.66 6.45 7.68
N LYS A 36 -9.76 5.39 8.49
CA LYS A 36 -9.40 5.42 9.92
C LYS A 36 -7.90 5.21 10.15
N LEU A 37 -7.14 4.85 9.12
CA LEU A 37 -5.68 4.74 9.15
C LEU A 37 -5.11 5.98 8.45
N ASN A 38 -4.42 6.85 9.19
CA ASN A 38 -3.65 7.92 8.56
C ASN A 38 -2.34 7.33 8.02
N VAL A 39 -2.24 7.20 6.69
CA VAL A 39 -1.10 6.60 5.98
C VAL A 39 0.23 7.28 6.32
N GLU A 40 0.21 8.58 6.61
CA GLU A 40 1.41 9.36 6.97
C GLU A 40 2.06 8.91 8.29
N ASN A 41 1.31 8.21 9.15
CA ASN A 41 1.83 7.68 10.41
C ASN A 41 2.72 6.44 10.24
N TYR A 42 2.88 5.92 9.03
CA TYR A 42 3.64 4.70 8.77
C TYR A 42 4.87 5.00 7.93
N ASP A 43 6.02 4.49 8.35
CA ASP A 43 7.23 4.53 7.52
C ASP A 43 7.03 3.65 6.27
N LEU A 44 6.76 4.30 5.14
CA LEU A 44 6.71 3.65 3.84
C LEU A 44 8.05 3.76 3.09
N GLY A 45 9.10 4.31 3.70
CA GLY A 45 10.41 4.50 3.09
C GLY A 45 10.40 5.31 1.79
N SER A 46 11.57 5.46 1.20
CA SER A 46 11.79 6.16 -0.06
C SER A 46 12.22 5.19 -1.18
N GLY A 47 11.98 5.57 -2.43
CA GLY A 47 12.39 4.79 -3.61
C GLY A 47 11.39 3.74 -4.09
N LYS A 48 11.64 3.21 -5.29
CA LYS A 48 10.76 2.25 -5.98
C LYS A 48 11.01 0.82 -5.47
N ARG A 49 9.95 0.00 -5.35
CA ARG A 49 10.06 -1.42 -4.98
C ARG A 49 9.32 -2.33 -5.94
N VAL A 50 10.00 -3.34 -6.47
CA VAL A 50 9.40 -4.28 -7.42
C VAL A 50 8.62 -5.37 -6.68
N ILE A 51 7.28 -5.40 -6.77
CA ILE A 51 6.47 -6.56 -6.32
C ILE A 51 6.51 -7.65 -7.40
N VAL A 52 6.26 -7.26 -8.66
CA VAL A 52 6.31 -8.16 -9.83
C VAL A 52 7.21 -7.56 -10.90
N LYS A 53 8.12 -8.37 -11.46
CA LYS A 53 8.98 -7.97 -12.59
C LYS A 53 8.12 -7.81 -13.85
N GLY A 54 8.40 -6.79 -14.66
CA GLY A 54 7.62 -6.51 -15.88
C GLY A 54 6.23 -5.95 -15.61
N GLY A 55 5.91 -5.56 -14.37
CA GLY A 55 4.68 -4.86 -14.04
C GLY A 55 4.76 -3.34 -14.25
N THR A 56 3.69 -2.64 -13.89
CA THR A 56 3.58 -1.18 -13.96
C THR A 56 3.91 -0.55 -12.61
N LEU A 57 4.57 0.61 -12.62
CA LEU A 57 4.84 1.38 -11.40
C LEU A 57 3.57 2.11 -10.94
N ASP A 58 3.10 1.76 -9.75
CA ASP A 58 2.20 2.59 -8.96
C ASP A 58 2.97 3.79 -8.40
N LYS A 59 2.55 5.01 -8.75
CA LYS A 59 3.26 6.25 -8.40
C LYS A 59 2.99 6.71 -6.97
N GLU A 60 1.89 6.28 -6.36
CA GLU A 60 1.49 6.67 -5.01
C GLU A 60 2.30 5.90 -3.95
N TYR A 61 2.35 4.58 -4.07
CA TYR A 61 3.07 3.71 -3.15
C TYR A 61 4.46 3.32 -3.66
N LEU A 62 4.86 3.81 -4.83
CA LEU A 62 6.17 3.55 -5.46
C LEU A 62 6.48 2.04 -5.52
N ILE A 63 5.50 1.24 -5.95
CA ILE A 63 5.63 -0.22 -6.12
C ILE A 63 5.33 -0.66 -7.54
N THR A 64 6.08 -1.62 -8.06
CA THR A 64 5.78 -2.25 -9.36
C THR A 64 4.79 -3.39 -9.16
N VAL A 65 3.58 -3.25 -9.68
CA VAL A 65 2.44 -4.18 -9.54
C VAL A 65 2.06 -4.79 -10.90
N PRO A 66 1.34 -5.92 -10.95
CA PRO A 66 0.93 -6.51 -12.22
C PRO A 66 0.11 -5.51 -13.06
N GLU A 67 0.42 -5.41 -14.35
CA GLU A 67 -0.17 -4.42 -15.26
C GLU A 67 -1.71 -4.50 -15.35
N HIS A 68 -2.25 -5.72 -15.42
CA HIS A 68 -3.71 -5.95 -15.51
C HIS A 68 -4.50 -5.42 -14.30
N ILE A 69 -3.81 -5.13 -13.19
CA ILE A 69 -4.40 -4.52 -12.01
C ILE A 69 -3.74 -3.18 -11.65
N ALA A 70 -2.89 -2.61 -12.49
CA ALA A 70 -2.27 -1.31 -12.24
C ALA A 70 -3.24 -0.12 -12.45
N VAL A 71 -4.51 -0.39 -12.77
CA VAL A 71 -5.52 0.63 -13.03
C VAL A 71 -5.94 1.31 -11.72
N GLY A 72 -5.44 2.53 -11.53
CA GLY A 72 -5.73 3.34 -10.35
C GLY A 72 -5.06 4.71 -10.36
N THR A 73 -5.08 5.43 -11.50
CA THR A 73 -5.03 6.91 -11.57
C THR A 73 -5.11 7.35 -13.03
N LYS A 74 -6.34 7.44 -13.57
CA LYS A 74 -6.65 8.52 -14.52
C LYS A 74 -7.11 9.69 -13.66
N GLY A 75 -6.15 10.51 -13.28
CA GLY A 75 -6.34 11.93 -12.99
C GLY A 75 -5.64 12.69 -14.09
#